data_AF-A0A347ZUQ7-F1
#
_entry.id   AF-A0A347ZUQ7-F1
#
_cell.length_a   1.000
_cell.length_b   1.000
_cell.length_c   1.000
_cell.angle_alpha   90.00
_cell.angle_beta   90.00
_cell.angle_gamma   90.00
#
_symmetry.space_group_name_H-M   'P 1'
#
loop_
_entity.id
_entity.type
_entity.pdbx_description
1 polymer ?
#
loop_
_entity_poly.entity_id
_entity_poly.type
_entity_poly.pdbx_seq_one_letter_code
_entity_poly.pdbx_strand_id
1 'polypeptide(L)'
;MKIESTHRKLTAALAVLLLAAPILGACTVNSAEPAVTASPQPTATAIPTTTPTPLPDGYVAYESQSGDTLETIAVHFGVNADEIIDESEHDPTLMIAPGSLFLVKKVLGVTTRPNLLFPDSAVVFSPTAALFDAQAFADEQPGYISTYTELMTRGQTSAAAIIYEMGLEYSINPRILLTIMEHESGWLSNPKPELDQINYSMGWVRKDRGSVYFQTGWAINQLMKGYYGWREGKLTELTFADGSSLRLSPYLNAGTVAVMYLLAQTHDRASWEEALYGENSLPVIHTRYFGDAFELGAGVDPIFTEDVQQPEMNLPFPPNEVWNLTGGPHAAWGSGWEDDGALAALDFAPPLASSGCGNSTHYTTAAAAGRVVRAYNGVVVIDLDGDGYEQTGWVLVYMHVANSDRVNVGDFLNQDDRVGHPSCEGGSSSGIHVHIARKYNGEWVLADGGLPFVLSGYRAHNGEDYYEGTLENGEKTVTANIAGNYWTRIIRPESREEFFYTPTPRK
;
A
#
# COMPACT_ATOMS: atom_id res chain seq x y z
N MET A 1 19.17 7.11 -61.19
CA MET A 1 18.66 8.25 -60.39
C MET A 1 19.14 7.99 -58.97
N LYS A 2 20.29 8.47 -58.46
CA LYS A 2 20.90 9.82 -58.41
C LYS A 2 19.92 10.91 -57.98
N ILE A 3 20.11 11.40 -56.75
CA ILE A 3 20.23 12.79 -56.22
C ILE A 3 20.31 12.62 -54.68
N GLU A 4 21.50 12.65 -54.07
CA GLU A 4 22.15 13.83 -53.42
C GLU A 4 21.32 14.41 -52.24
N SER A 5 21.73 14.18 -50.98
CA SER A 5 22.66 15.00 -50.20
C SER A 5 22.16 16.44 -49.95
N THR A 6 21.87 16.76 -48.68
CA THR A 6 22.23 18.07 -48.13
C THR A 6 22.28 18.05 -46.61
N HIS A 7 23.49 18.14 -46.09
CA HIS A 7 23.80 18.61 -44.75
C HIS A 7 23.29 20.04 -44.54
N ARG A 8 22.80 20.35 -43.34
CA ARG A 8 22.87 21.72 -42.82
C ARG A 8 23.27 21.70 -41.35
N LYS A 9 24.55 22.01 -41.13
CA LYS A 9 25.13 22.40 -39.85
C LYS A 9 24.52 23.75 -39.46
N LEU A 10 24.09 23.90 -38.21
CA LEU A 10 23.98 25.21 -37.57
C LEU A 10 24.90 25.22 -36.34
N THR A 11 26.06 25.83 -36.53
CA THR A 11 26.85 26.44 -35.47
C THR A 11 26.61 27.94 -35.53
N ALA A 12 26.14 28.53 -34.43
CA ALA A 12 26.29 29.96 -34.17
C ALA A 12 26.43 30.16 -32.66
N ALA A 13 27.45 30.92 -32.31
CA ALA A 13 27.99 31.12 -30.98
C ALA A 13 27.52 32.42 -30.35
N LEU A 14 27.75 32.51 -29.04
CA LEU A 14 28.08 33.70 -28.24
C LEU A 14 26.95 34.67 -27.82
N ALA A 15 26.67 34.69 -26.52
CA ALA A 15 26.72 35.92 -25.72
C ALA A 15 26.78 35.58 -24.21
N VAL A 16 27.99 35.66 -23.66
CA VAL A 16 28.23 35.76 -22.22
C VAL A 16 27.96 37.21 -21.82
N LEU A 17 27.12 37.44 -20.81
CA LEU A 17 27.00 38.74 -20.17
C LEU A 17 27.35 38.60 -18.69
N LEU A 18 28.61 38.92 -18.37
CA LEU A 18 29.01 39.37 -17.04
C LEU A 18 28.40 40.76 -16.81
N LEU A 19 27.80 40.99 -15.65
CA LEU A 19 27.65 42.33 -15.10
C LEU A 19 28.25 42.38 -13.70
N ALA A 20 29.36 43.09 -13.65
CA ALA A 20 30.08 43.50 -12.46
C ALA A 20 29.27 44.54 -11.66
N ALA A 21 29.35 44.42 -10.34
CA ALA A 21 28.90 45.41 -9.39
C ALA A 21 29.68 46.74 -9.49
N PRO A 22 29.06 47.87 -9.16
CA PRO A 22 29.78 49.02 -8.65
C PRO A 22 29.52 49.24 -7.15
N ILE A 23 30.62 49.45 -6.44
CA ILE A 23 30.71 49.90 -5.05
C ILE A 23 30.42 51.40 -4.99
N LEU A 24 29.48 51.81 -4.14
CA LEU A 24 29.33 53.16 -3.56
C LEU A 24 28.81 52.91 -2.13
N GLY A 25 29.50 53.24 -1.04
CA GLY A 25 30.01 54.56 -0.70
C GLY A 25 29.14 55.10 0.45
N ALA A 26 29.60 54.96 1.69
CA ALA A 26 28.86 55.18 2.93
C ALA A 26 28.28 56.60 3.08
N CYS A 27 27.06 56.67 3.65
CA CYS A 27 26.55 57.83 4.37
C CYS A 27 25.79 57.33 5.60
N THR A 28 26.40 57.51 6.76
CA THR A 28 25.82 57.28 8.09
C THR A 28 24.78 58.36 8.38
N VAL A 29 23.52 57.96 8.57
CA VAL A 29 22.49 58.84 9.15
C VAL A 29 22.18 58.32 10.54
N ASN A 30 22.59 59.10 11.53
CA ASN A 30 22.33 58.85 12.94
C ASN A 30 20.85 59.19 13.21
N SER A 31 19.99 58.18 13.30
CA SER A 31 18.62 58.34 13.76
C SER A 31 18.51 57.77 15.18
N ALA A 32 18.29 58.64 16.15
CA ALA A 32 18.06 58.24 17.54
C ALA A 32 16.70 57.54 17.64
N GLU A 33 16.72 56.24 17.93
CA GLU A 33 15.52 55.44 18.20
C GLU A 33 15.06 55.69 19.65
N PRO A 34 13.75 55.88 19.91
CA PRO A 34 13.25 56.13 21.25
C PRO A 34 13.36 54.86 22.11
N ALA A 35 13.77 55.03 23.37
CA ALA A 35 13.88 53.96 24.33
C ALA A 35 12.51 53.26 24.55
N VAL A 36 12.42 52.00 24.12
CA VAL A 36 11.28 51.13 24.42
C VAL A 36 11.42 50.64 25.86
N THR A 37 10.54 51.11 26.74
CA THR A 37 10.34 50.54 28.08
C THR A 37 9.98 49.07 27.97
N ALA A 38 10.79 48.19 28.56
CA ALA A 38 10.51 46.77 28.65
C ALA A 38 9.22 46.52 29.44
N SER A 39 8.22 45.95 28.78
CA SER A 39 7.04 45.37 29.44
C SER A 39 7.46 44.11 30.20
N PRO A 40 6.98 43.85 31.42
CA PRO A 40 7.32 42.63 32.15
C PRO A 40 6.84 41.41 31.36
N GLN A 41 7.79 40.57 30.96
CA GLN A 41 7.54 39.27 30.34
C GLN A 41 6.69 38.42 31.31
N PRO A 42 5.57 37.83 30.89
CA PRO A 42 4.81 36.94 31.74
C PRO A 42 5.71 35.77 32.13
N THR A 43 5.88 35.57 33.44
CA THR A 43 6.55 34.39 33.99
C THR A 43 5.79 33.17 33.48
N ALA A 44 6.47 32.28 32.75
CA ALA A 44 5.91 31.01 32.34
C ALA A 44 5.51 30.24 33.61
N THR A 45 4.20 30.06 33.80
CA THR A 45 3.68 29.14 34.81
C THR A 45 4.21 27.76 34.47
N ALA A 46 4.99 27.15 35.37
CA ALA A 46 5.42 25.77 35.22
C ALA A 46 4.18 24.89 35.04
N ILE A 47 4.09 24.20 33.90
CA ILE A 47 3.08 23.17 33.68
C ILE A 47 3.30 22.12 34.77
N PRO A 48 2.27 21.70 35.53
CA PRO A 48 2.43 20.62 36.49
C PRO A 48 3.01 19.41 35.76
N THR A 49 4.21 19.00 36.17
CA THR A 49 4.80 17.73 35.75
C THR A 49 3.84 16.63 36.22
N THR A 50 3.13 16.01 35.28
CA THR A 50 2.33 14.82 35.59
C THR A 50 3.29 13.83 36.23
N THR A 51 2.99 13.43 37.46
CA THR A 51 3.73 12.35 38.10
C THR A 51 3.32 11.10 37.31
N PRO A 52 4.26 10.37 36.68
CA PRO A 52 3.90 9.17 35.94
C PRO A 52 3.16 8.23 36.89
N THR A 53 1.93 7.86 36.52
CA THR A 53 1.14 6.88 37.24
C THR A 53 2.01 5.63 37.43
N PRO A 54 2.22 5.14 38.67
CA PRO A 54 3.02 3.93 38.88
C PRO A 54 2.40 2.79 38.07
N LEU A 55 3.19 2.14 37.20
CA LEU A 55 2.69 0.98 36.45
C LEU A 55 2.22 -0.09 37.45
N PRO A 56 1.01 -0.65 37.29
CA PRO A 56 0.58 -1.78 38.08
C PRO A 56 1.55 -2.96 37.96
N ASP A 57 1.70 -3.74 39.03
CA ASP A 57 2.58 -4.92 39.02
C ASP A 57 2.20 -5.88 37.89
N GLY A 58 3.19 -6.26 37.08
CA GLY A 58 3.00 -7.18 35.95
C GLY A 58 2.51 -6.51 34.65
N TYR A 59 2.36 -5.19 34.62
CA TYR A 59 2.05 -4.43 33.41
C TYR A 59 3.30 -3.80 32.78
N VAL A 60 3.23 -3.56 31.48
CA VAL A 60 4.19 -2.79 30.69
C VAL A 60 3.45 -1.65 29.98
N ALA A 61 4.16 -0.54 29.79
CA ALA A 61 3.69 0.56 28.96
C ALA A 61 3.91 0.19 27.49
N TYR A 62 2.88 0.38 26.67
CA TYR A 62 2.91 0.23 25.22
C TYR A 62 2.43 1.53 24.58
N GLU A 63 3.19 2.02 23.60
CA GLU A 63 2.76 3.12 22.73
C GLU A 63 2.23 2.51 21.44
N SER A 64 0.99 2.85 21.07
CA SER A 64 0.36 2.35 19.85
C SER A 64 1.15 2.70 18.59
N GLN A 65 1.09 1.80 17.63
CA GLN A 65 1.75 1.91 16.33
C GLN A 65 0.73 2.18 15.21
N SER A 66 1.22 2.50 14.02
CA SER A 66 0.41 2.67 12.81
C SER A 66 -0.51 1.47 12.59
N GLY A 67 -1.81 1.72 12.47
CA GLY A 67 -2.81 0.67 12.18
C GLY A 67 -3.27 -0.16 13.39
N ASP A 68 -2.82 0.16 14.60
CA ASP A 68 -3.30 -0.53 15.79
C ASP A 68 -4.80 -0.29 16.03
N THR A 69 -5.47 -1.34 16.52
CA THR A 69 -6.77 -1.30 17.17
C THR A 69 -6.64 -1.94 18.54
N LEU A 70 -7.63 -1.79 19.42
CA LEU A 70 -7.55 -2.42 20.74
C LEU A 70 -7.45 -3.95 20.64
N GLU A 71 -8.14 -4.53 19.65
CA GLU A 71 -8.12 -5.97 19.36
C GLU A 71 -6.73 -6.43 18.90
N THR A 72 -6.09 -5.72 17.96
CA THR A 72 -4.76 -6.14 17.47
C THR A 72 -3.70 -6.03 18.56
N ILE A 73 -3.75 -4.98 19.40
CA ILE A 73 -2.89 -4.85 20.57
C ILE A 73 -3.07 -6.06 21.50
N ALA A 74 -4.32 -6.42 21.81
CA ALA A 74 -4.63 -7.56 22.67
C ALA A 74 -4.01 -8.86 22.12
N VAL A 75 -4.22 -9.14 20.83
CA VAL A 75 -3.70 -10.33 20.15
C VAL A 75 -2.17 -10.38 20.13
N HIS A 76 -1.51 -9.26 19.83
CA HIS A 76 -0.04 -9.19 19.80
C HIS A 76 0.57 -9.43 21.18
N PHE A 77 -0.04 -8.88 22.24
CA PHE A 77 0.39 -9.10 23.62
C PHE A 77 -0.07 -10.44 24.22
N GLY A 78 -0.98 -11.15 23.56
CA GLY A 78 -1.50 -12.44 24.03
C GLY A 78 -2.44 -12.29 25.24
N VAL A 79 -3.18 -11.19 25.29
CA VAL A 79 -4.16 -10.85 26.35
C VAL A 79 -5.54 -10.64 25.73
N ASN A 80 -6.57 -10.50 26.55
CA ASN A 80 -7.89 -10.05 26.08
C ASN A 80 -7.96 -8.51 26.08
N ALA A 81 -8.81 -7.93 25.23
CA ALA A 81 -8.96 -6.48 25.13
C ALA A 81 -9.38 -5.81 26.45
N ASP A 82 -10.18 -6.49 27.28
CA ASP A 82 -10.61 -6.02 28.60
C ASP A 82 -9.50 -6.05 29.67
N GLU A 83 -8.35 -6.67 29.37
CA GLU A 83 -7.17 -6.68 30.24
C GLU A 83 -6.21 -5.51 29.97
N ILE A 84 -6.45 -4.75 28.89
CA ILE A 84 -5.71 -3.55 28.52
C ILE A 84 -6.29 -2.36 29.28
N ILE A 85 -5.42 -1.59 29.92
CA ILE A 85 -5.81 -0.31 30.54
C ILE A 85 -5.61 0.79 29.51
N ASP A 86 -6.73 1.30 29.01
CA ASP A 86 -6.82 2.50 28.17
C ASP A 86 -7.46 3.65 28.98
N GLU A 87 -6.66 4.63 29.38
CA GLU A 87 -7.14 5.78 30.16
C GLU A 87 -7.95 6.79 29.32
N SER A 88 -7.85 6.74 27.99
CA SER A 88 -8.51 7.69 27.10
C SER A 88 -9.85 7.19 26.56
N GLU A 89 -10.24 5.95 26.90
CA GLU A 89 -11.50 5.32 26.49
C GLU A 89 -11.73 5.36 24.97
N HIS A 90 -10.74 4.92 24.18
CA HIS A 90 -10.86 4.88 22.72
C HIS A 90 -11.98 3.92 22.28
N ASP A 91 -12.57 4.19 21.10
CA ASP A 91 -13.50 3.25 20.47
C ASP A 91 -12.75 1.95 20.12
N PRO A 92 -13.15 0.78 20.65
CA PRO A 92 -12.43 -0.47 20.44
C PRO A 92 -12.49 -0.97 18.99
N THR A 93 -13.38 -0.40 18.16
CA THR A 93 -13.61 -0.81 16.76
C THR A 93 -12.88 0.07 15.75
N LEU A 94 -12.29 1.18 16.19
CA LEU A 94 -11.58 2.13 15.34
C LEU A 94 -10.07 2.01 15.51
N MET A 95 -9.36 2.52 14.52
CA MET A 95 -7.91 2.65 14.57
C MET A 95 -7.51 3.64 15.67
N ILE A 96 -6.49 3.28 16.43
CA ILE A 96 -5.91 4.07 17.49
C ILE A 96 -4.82 4.96 16.89
N ALA A 97 -4.81 6.23 17.29
CA ALA A 97 -3.76 7.17 16.93
C ALA A 97 -2.38 6.63 17.38
N PRO A 98 -1.34 6.63 16.53
CA PRO A 98 0.00 6.22 16.95
C PRO A 98 0.54 7.09 18.10
N GLY A 99 1.22 6.47 19.06
CA GLY A 99 1.77 7.13 20.24
C GLY A 99 0.81 7.22 21.44
N SER A 100 -0.42 6.74 21.32
CA SER A 100 -1.33 6.58 22.47
C SER A 100 -0.78 5.55 23.44
N LEU A 101 -0.82 5.87 24.74
CA LEU A 101 -0.23 5.06 25.79
C LEU A 101 -1.27 4.08 26.37
N PHE A 102 -0.89 2.80 26.44
CA PHE A 102 -1.66 1.72 27.04
C PHE A 102 -0.82 1.01 28.10
N LEU A 103 -1.48 0.50 29.14
CA LEU A 103 -0.84 -0.46 30.06
C LEU A 103 -1.35 -1.85 29.75
N VAL A 104 -0.43 -2.74 29.37
CA VAL A 104 -0.75 -4.11 28.94
C VAL A 104 -0.06 -5.12 29.85
N LYS A 105 -0.73 -6.24 30.16
CA LYS A 105 -0.12 -7.30 30.98
C LYS A 105 1.06 -7.95 30.26
N LYS A 106 2.16 -8.15 30.98
CA LYS A 106 3.33 -8.85 30.47
C LYS A 106 3.20 -10.36 30.66
N VAL A 107 2.61 -11.03 29.67
CA VAL A 107 2.36 -12.49 29.71
C VAL A 107 3.28 -13.29 28.78
N LEU A 108 3.91 -12.65 27.80
CA LEU A 108 4.76 -13.33 26.81
C LEU A 108 6.12 -13.74 27.38
N GLY A 109 6.61 -14.90 26.91
CA GLY A 109 7.92 -15.45 27.21
C GLY A 109 9.01 -14.96 26.23
N VAL A 110 9.69 -15.90 25.58
CA VAL A 110 10.73 -15.60 24.59
C VAL A 110 10.06 -15.16 23.28
N THR A 111 10.48 -14.00 22.77
CA THR A 111 10.04 -13.46 21.47
C THR A 111 11.24 -13.19 20.56
N THR A 112 10.98 -12.76 19.33
CA THR A 112 11.96 -12.06 18.49
C THR A 112 12.51 -10.81 19.20
N ARG A 113 13.61 -10.25 18.68
CA ARG A 113 14.10 -8.94 19.13
C ARG A 113 13.05 -7.87 18.79
N PRO A 114 12.83 -6.85 19.63
CA PRO A 114 11.87 -5.78 19.38
C PRO A 114 12.41 -4.69 18.43
N ASN A 115 13.62 -4.86 17.90
CA ASN A 115 14.22 -3.87 17.00
C ASN A 115 13.43 -3.79 15.69
N LEU A 116 12.98 -2.58 15.35
CA LEU A 116 12.45 -2.30 14.02
C LEU A 116 13.61 -2.33 13.01
N LEU A 117 13.41 -3.03 11.89
CA LEU A 117 14.42 -3.22 10.85
C LEU A 117 14.05 -2.48 9.56
N PHE A 118 12.75 -2.39 9.28
CA PHE A 118 12.21 -1.63 8.16
C PHE A 118 10.95 -0.89 8.61
N PRO A 119 10.78 0.38 8.24
CA PRO A 119 9.50 1.05 8.36
C PRO A 119 8.47 0.43 7.39
N ASP A 120 7.20 0.69 7.65
CA ASP A 120 6.09 0.24 6.80
C ASP A 120 6.25 0.78 5.37
N SER A 121 6.67 2.06 5.25
CA SER A 121 6.93 2.74 3.97
C SER A 121 8.05 2.13 3.12
N ALA A 122 8.97 1.36 3.72
CA ALA A 122 10.03 0.68 2.99
C ALA A 122 9.54 -0.61 2.32
N VAL A 123 8.42 -1.16 2.76
CA VAL A 123 7.83 -2.39 2.21
C VAL A 123 6.70 -2.10 1.25
N VAL A 124 5.74 -1.24 1.61
CA VAL A 124 4.68 -0.84 0.67
C VAL A 124 5.22 0.17 -0.33
N PHE A 125 4.63 0.23 -1.52
CA PHE A 125 5.05 1.18 -2.56
C PHE A 125 4.59 2.60 -2.21
N SER A 126 5.29 3.19 -1.26
CA SER A 126 4.97 4.47 -0.60
C SER A 126 5.57 5.68 -1.33
N PRO A 127 5.29 6.91 -0.86
CA PRO A 127 5.87 8.13 -1.43
C PRO A 127 7.40 8.10 -1.49
N THR A 128 8.06 7.36 -0.60
CA THR A 128 9.53 7.23 -0.54
C THR A 128 10.13 6.73 -1.85
N ALA A 129 9.37 5.95 -2.63
CA ALA A 129 9.82 5.33 -3.88
C ALA A 129 9.04 5.79 -5.11
N ALA A 130 8.13 6.77 -5.00
CA ALA A 130 7.29 7.23 -6.12
C ALA A 130 8.10 7.70 -7.36
N LEU A 131 9.33 8.18 -7.14
CA LEU A 131 10.26 8.63 -8.19
C LEU A 131 11.41 7.64 -8.46
N PHE A 132 11.35 6.43 -7.91
CA PHE A 132 12.41 5.45 -8.10
C PHE A 132 12.37 4.84 -9.51
N ASP A 133 13.40 5.11 -10.30
CA ASP A 133 13.60 4.47 -11.61
C ASP A 133 14.40 3.17 -11.45
N ALA A 134 13.67 2.05 -11.39
CA ALA A 134 14.28 0.73 -11.21
C ALA A 134 15.18 0.32 -12.39
N GLN A 135 14.86 0.74 -13.61
CA GLN A 135 15.66 0.38 -14.79
C GLN A 135 16.97 1.16 -14.80
N ALA A 136 16.91 2.48 -14.60
CA ALA A 136 18.11 3.30 -14.50
C ALA A 136 19.01 2.83 -13.35
N PHE A 137 18.42 2.51 -12.19
CA PHE A 137 19.17 1.92 -11.07
C PHE A 137 19.86 0.61 -11.46
N ALA A 138 19.15 -0.32 -12.10
CA ALA A 138 19.71 -1.61 -12.49
C ALA A 138 20.81 -1.49 -13.56
N ASP A 139 20.68 -0.54 -14.50
CA ASP A 139 21.68 -0.28 -15.53
C ASP A 139 23.01 0.24 -14.97
N GLU A 140 22.97 0.90 -13.80
CA GLU A 140 24.16 1.36 -13.08
C GLU A 140 24.85 0.26 -12.25
N GLN A 141 24.20 -0.88 -12.04
CA GLN A 141 24.76 -1.96 -11.24
C GLN A 141 25.74 -2.82 -12.03
N PRO A 142 26.86 -3.27 -11.43
CA PRO A 142 27.82 -4.16 -12.09
C PRO A 142 27.33 -5.61 -12.17
N GLY A 143 26.25 -5.95 -11.47
CA GLY A 143 25.76 -7.32 -11.33
C GLY A 143 24.91 -7.82 -12.50
N TYR A 144 24.50 -9.09 -12.37
CA TYR A 144 23.74 -9.82 -13.38
C TYR A 144 22.41 -9.16 -13.76
N ILE A 145 21.79 -8.41 -12.84
CA ILE A 145 20.52 -7.71 -13.06
C ILE A 145 20.51 -6.85 -14.33
N SER A 146 21.64 -6.22 -14.66
CA SER A 146 21.79 -5.31 -15.81
C SER A 146 21.73 -6.02 -17.17
N THR A 147 21.92 -7.34 -17.19
CA THR A 147 22.01 -8.12 -18.44
C THR A 147 20.88 -9.12 -18.62
N TYR A 148 20.13 -9.42 -17.56
CA TYR A 148 19.08 -10.42 -17.59
C TYR A 148 17.86 -9.93 -18.38
N THR A 149 17.32 -10.82 -19.22
CA THR A 149 15.99 -10.67 -19.80
C THR A 149 15.25 -12.00 -19.80
N GLU A 150 13.93 -11.97 -19.64
CA GLU A 150 13.05 -13.12 -19.83
C GLU A 150 11.93 -12.81 -20.82
N LEU A 151 11.41 -13.86 -21.47
CA LEU A 151 10.35 -13.73 -22.46
C LEU A 151 8.99 -13.66 -21.76
N MET A 152 8.38 -12.47 -21.77
CA MET A 152 7.02 -12.23 -21.28
C MET A 152 6.04 -12.14 -22.45
N THR A 153 4.73 -12.09 -22.18
CA THR A 153 3.68 -11.95 -23.23
C THR A 153 3.90 -10.74 -24.14
N ARG A 154 4.53 -9.69 -23.62
CA ARG A 154 4.87 -8.45 -24.35
C ARG A 154 6.26 -8.44 -25.01
N GLY A 155 7.01 -9.54 -24.90
CA GLY A 155 8.36 -9.69 -25.46
C GLY A 155 9.46 -9.82 -24.40
N GLN A 156 10.72 -9.70 -24.84
CA GLN A 156 11.88 -9.71 -23.95
C GLN A 156 11.79 -8.56 -22.95
N THR A 157 11.84 -8.89 -21.68
CA THR A 157 11.64 -7.95 -20.57
C THR A 157 12.80 -8.08 -19.59
N SER A 158 13.35 -6.94 -19.12
CA SER A 158 14.44 -6.92 -18.13
C SER A 158 13.94 -7.30 -16.74
N ALA A 159 14.84 -7.79 -15.88
CA ALA A 159 14.53 -8.06 -14.48
C ALA A 159 13.97 -6.83 -13.74
N ALA A 160 14.59 -5.67 -13.96
CA ALA A 160 14.16 -4.41 -13.33
C ALA A 160 12.73 -4.00 -13.72
N ALA A 161 12.37 -4.16 -15.00
CA ALA A 161 11.00 -3.87 -15.46
C ALA A 161 9.97 -4.82 -14.82
N ILE A 162 10.31 -6.11 -14.67
CA ILE A 162 9.43 -7.08 -13.99
C ILE A 162 9.23 -6.72 -12.53
N ILE A 163 10.32 -6.44 -11.81
CA ILE A 163 10.27 -6.06 -10.38
C ILE A 163 9.45 -4.79 -10.20
N TYR A 164 9.65 -3.78 -11.04
CA TYR A 164 8.90 -2.54 -10.96
C TYR A 164 7.42 -2.73 -11.26
N GLU A 165 7.07 -3.45 -12.32
CA GLU A 165 5.66 -3.70 -12.69
C GLU A 165 4.93 -4.50 -11.63
N MET A 166 5.54 -5.59 -11.14
CA MET A 166 4.94 -6.38 -10.06
C MET A 166 4.85 -5.59 -8.76
N GLY A 167 5.86 -4.78 -8.44
CA GLY A 167 5.83 -3.85 -7.31
C GLY A 167 4.69 -2.85 -7.43
N LEU A 168 4.48 -2.26 -8.61
CA LEU A 168 3.38 -1.32 -8.86
C LEU A 168 2.00 -1.97 -8.71
N GLU A 169 1.83 -3.16 -9.29
CA GLU A 169 0.56 -3.88 -9.28
C GLU A 169 0.15 -4.35 -7.88
N TYR A 170 1.10 -4.89 -7.11
CA TYR A 170 0.86 -5.38 -5.74
C TYR A 170 1.10 -4.31 -4.66
N SER A 171 1.51 -3.10 -5.05
CA SER A 171 1.87 -2.00 -4.15
C SER A 171 3.00 -2.36 -3.16
N ILE A 172 4.05 -3.02 -3.66
CA ILE A 172 5.28 -3.35 -2.93
C ILE A 172 6.45 -2.51 -3.45
N ASN A 173 7.23 -1.95 -2.54
CA ASN A 173 8.37 -1.08 -2.86
C ASN A 173 9.44 -1.85 -3.67
N PRO A 174 9.78 -1.41 -4.90
CA PRO A 174 10.79 -2.10 -5.71
C PRO A 174 12.16 -2.18 -5.02
N ARG A 175 12.49 -1.24 -4.11
CA ARG A 175 13.76 -1.25 -3.38
C ARG A 175 13.86 -2.43 -2.42
N ILE A 176 12.79 -2.82 -1.73
CA ILE A 176 12.85 -3.99 -0.84
C ILE A 176 13.03 -5.28 -1.64
N LEU A 177 12.37 -5.39 -2.80
CA LEU A 177 12.51 -6.54 -3.70
C LEU A 177 13.95 -6.66 -4.24
N LEU A 178 14.57 -5.55 -4.63
CA LEU A 178 15.97 -5.52 -5.05
C LEU A 178 16.94 -5.83 -3.91
N THR A 179 16.61 -5.39 -2.68
CA THR A 179 17.40 -5.69 -1.47
C THR A 179 17.39 -7.19 -1.17
N ILE A 180 16.21 -7.82 -1.22
CA ILE A 180 16.04 -9.27 -1.04
C ILE A 180 16.79 -10.00 -2.14
N MET A 181 16.65 -9.57 -3.40
CA MET A 181 17.34 -10.19 -4.52
C MET A 181 18.87 -10.18 -4.35
N GLU A 182 19.42 -9.05 -3.89
CA GLU A 182 20.85 -8.96 -3.59
C GLU A 182 21.27 -9.88 -2.44
N HIS A 183 20.51 -9.92 -1.36
CA HIS A 183 20.82 -10.78 -0.21
C HIS A 183 20.83 -12.26 -0.59
N GLU A 184 19.81 -12.71 -1.30
CA GLU A 184 19.61 -14.13 -1.62
C GLU A 184 20.55 -14.61 -2.73
N SER A 185 20.87 -13.74 -3.70
CA SER A 185 21.49 -14.19 -4.95
C SER A 185 22.59 -13.28 -5.51
N GLY A 186 22.86 -12.13 -4.90
CA GLY A 186 23.93 -11.23 -5.29
C GLY A 186 23.75 -10.59 -6.67
N TRP A 187 22.51 -10.45 -7.16
CA TRP A 187 22.25 -9.99 -8.53
C TRP A 187 22.65 -8.54 -8.82
N LEU A 188 22.76 -7.68 -7.80
CA LEU A 188 23.18 -6.29 -7.98
C LEU A 188 24.71 -6.20 -8.01
N SER A 189 25.41 -6.99 -7.20
CA SER A 189 26.88 -6.91 -7.08
C SER A 189 27.66 -7.88 -7.96
N ASN A 190 27.13 -9.09 -8.21
CA ASN A 190 27.84 -10.16 -8.88
C ASN A 190 27.48 -10.25 -10.38
N PRO A 191 28.40 -9.99 -11.32
CA PRO A 191 28.15 -10.12 -12.76
C PRO A 191 28.00 -11.58 -13.24
N LYS A 192 28.44 -12.55 -12.42
CA LYS A 192 28.47 -13.98 -12.77
C LYS A 192 28.05 -14.83 -11.57
N PRO A 193 26.78 -14.73 -11.13
CA PRO A 193 26.23 -15.61 -10.11
C PRO A 193 26.23 -17.07 -10.57
N GLU A 194 26.28 -17.99 -9.61
CA GLU A 194 26.16 -19.42 -9.87
C GLU A 194 24.76 -19.76 -10.37
N LEU A 195 24.60 -20.93 -11.00
CA LEU A 195 23.33 -21.32 -11.64
C LEU A 195 22.14 -21.32 -10.68
N ASP A 196 22.33 -21.72 -9.42
CA ASP A 196 21.27 -21.70 -8.41
C ASP A 196 20.84 -20.28 -8.05
N GLN A 197 21.79 -19.33 -7.96
CA GLN A 197 21.51 -17.91 -7.72
C GLN A 197 20.83 -17.25 -8.92
N ILE A 198 21.12 -17.70 -10.15
CA ILE A 198 20.41 -17.28 -11.35
C ILE A 198 18.96 -17.79 -11.33
N ASN A 199 18.74 -19.05 -10.95
CA ASN A 199 17.40 -19.64 -10.96
C ASN A 199 16.55 -19.18 -9.77
N TYR A 200 17.14 -18.88 -8.62
CA TYR A 200 16.40 -18.56 -7.40
C TYR A 200 16.79 -17.17 -6.91
N SER A 201 16.48 -16.15 -7.71
CA SER A 201 16.86 -14.76 -7.43
C SER A 201 16.31 -14.23 -6.11
N MET A 202 15.26 -14.84 -5.55
CA MET A 202 14.70 -14.51 -4.22
C MET A 202 14.87 -15.67 -3.21
N GLY A 203 15.75 -16.63 -3.48
CA GLY A 203 16.06 -17.74 -2.56
C GLY A 203 15.04 -18.89 -2.54
N TRP A 204 13.95 -18.81 -3.30
CA TRP A 204 12.89 -19.83 -3.27
C TRP A 204 13.17 -20.98 -4.23
N VAL A 205 13.73 -22.07 -3.68
CA VAL A 205 14.14 -23.25 -4.46
C VAL A 205 12.94 -24.09 -4.93
N ARG A 206 12.49 -23.86 -6.16
CA ARG A 206 11.45 -24.64 -6.86
C ARG A 206 11.80 -24.80 -8.34
N LYS A 207 12.03 -26.05 -8.78
CA LYS A 207 12.58 -26.37 -10.10
C LYS A 207 11.81 -25.80 -11.30
N ASP A 208 10.50 -25.59 -11.15
CA ASP A 208 9.60 -25.07 -12.19
C ASP A 208 9.25 -23.58 -12.02
N ARG A 209 9.89 -22.89 -11.07
CA ARG A 209 9.58 -21.49 -10.68
C ARG A 209 10.83 -20.61 -10.62
N GLY A 210 11.81 -20.89 -11.49
CA GLY A 210 13.11 -20.21 -11.46
C GLY A 210 13.23 -18.90 -12.26
N SER A 211 12.11 -18.37 -12.77
CA SER A 211 12.14 -17.10 -13.53
C SER A 211 12.05 -15.90 -12.57
N VAL A 212 12.48 -14.72 -13.01
CA VAL A 212 12.41 -13.50 -12.17
C VAL A 212 10.96 -13.19 -11.83
N TYR A 213 10.03 -13.34 -12.78
CA TYR A 213 8.60 -13.20 -12.51
C TYR A 213 8.10 -14.13 -11.39
N PHE A 214 8.42 -15.42 -11.42
CA PHE A 214 7.96 -16.35 -10.38
C PHE A 214 8.62 -16.10 -9.02
N GLN A 215 9.92 -15.82 -8.98
CA GLN A 215 10.63 -15.51 -7.74
C GLN A 215 10.13 -14.21 -7.11
N THR A 216 9.91 -13.17 -7.92
CA THR A 216 9.38 -11.87 -7.46
C THR A 216 7.94 -12.02 -6.96
N GLY A 217 7.09 -12.76 -7.69
CA GLY A 217 5.72 -13.05 -7.25
C GLY A 217 5.66 -13.81 -5.93
N TRP A 218 6.56 -14.77 -5.73
CA TRP A 218 6.68 -15.47 -4.45
C TRP A 218 7.10 -14.53 -3.31
N ALA A 219 8.12 -13.70 -3.54
CA ALA A 219 8.60 -12.74 -2.53
C ALA A 219 7.51 -11.73 -2.15
N ILE A 220 6.80 -11.17 -3.13
CA ILE A 220 5.64 -10.28 -2.91
C ILE A 220 4.59 -10.98 -2.05
N ASN A 221 4.22 -12.22 -2.39
CA ASN A 221 3.24 -12.98 -1.62
C ASN A 221 3.68 -13.17 -0.16
N GLN A 222 4.95 -13.49 0.11
CA GLN A 222 5.43 -13.65 1.48
C GLN A 222 5.48 -12.32 2.24
N LEU A 223 5.91 -11.25 1.59
CA LEU A 223 5.89 -9.91 2.19
C LEU A 223 4.45 -9.51 2.57
N MET A 224 3.48 -9.72 1.68
CA MET A 224 2.08 -9.40 1.95
C MET A 224 1.49 -10.24 3.08
N LYS A 225 1.80 -11.55 3.13
CA LYS A 225 1.37 -12.43 4.24
C LYS A 225 1.92 -11.96 5.58
N GLY A 226 3.20 -11.60 5.63
CA GLY A 226 3.81 -11.05 6.84
C GLY A 226 3.22 -9.70 7.24
N TYR A 227 3.07 -8.79 6.27
CA TYR A 227 2.60 -7.42 6.49
C TYR A 227 1.14 -7.36 6.95
N TYR A 228 0.22 -7.90 6.16
CA TYR A 228 -1.22 -7.82 6.44
C TYR A 228 -1.63 -8.83 7.51
N GLY A 229 -0.97 -9.99 7.60
CA GLY A 229 -1.13 -10.89 8.73
C GLY A 229 -0.82 -10.21 10.06
N TRP A 230 0.24 -9.38 10.12
CA TRP A 230 0.54 -8.57 11.31
C TRP A 230 -0.52 -7.50 11.55
N ARG A 231 -0.85 -6.73 10.50
CA ARG A 231 -1.81 -5.62 10.55
C ARG A 231 -3.20 -6.07 11.04
N GLU A 232 -3.63 -7.27 10.65
CA GLU A 232 -4.92 -7.86 11.04
C GLU A 232 -4.85 -8.61 12.39
N GLY A 233 -3.67 -8.75 13.01
CA GLY A 233 -3.47 -9.57 14.21
C GLY A 233 -3.49 -11.08 13.96
N LYS A 234 -3.66 -11.54 12.71
CA LYS A 234 -3.66 -12.96 12.34
C LYS A 234 -2.28 -13.63 12.47
N LEU A 235 -1.21 -12.86 12.33
CA LEU A 235 0.17 -13.33 12.41
C LEU A 235 0.81 -12.89 13.72
N THR A 236 1.30 -13.88 14.45
CA THR A 236 1.64 -13.69 15.86
C THR A 236 2.85 -14.56 16.26
N GLU A 237 3.17 -15.56 15.44
CA GLU A 237 4.30 -16.46 15.55
C GLU A 237 4.87 -16.74 14.16
N LEU A 238 6.19 -16.87 14.06
CA LEU A 238 6.87 -17.33 12.85
C LEU A 238 7.08 -18.84 12.92
N THR A 239 6.89 -19.53 11.79
CA THR A 239 7.31 -20.92 11.59
C THR A 239 8.42 -20.93 10.55
N PHE A 240 9.57 -21.51 10.89
CA PHE A 240 10.75 -21.58 10.04
C PHE A 240 10.70 -22.78 9.10
N ALA A 241 11.56 -22.79 8.08
CA ALA A 241 11.66 -23.89 7.11
C ALA A 241 12.00 -25.26 7.74
N ASP A 242 12.63 -25.27 8.92
CA ASP A 242 12.94 -26.49 9.69
C ASP A 242 11.78 -26.95 10.62
N GLY A 243 10.67 -26.21 10.63
CA GLY A 243 9.49 -26.47 11.45
C GLY A 243 9.57 -25.94 12.88
N SER A 244 10.69 -25.30 13.27
CA SER A 244 10.76 -24.56 14.54
C SER A 244 9.89 -23.31 14.49
N SER A 245 9.54 -22.75 15.65
CA SER A 245 8.73 -21.54 15.74
C SER A 245 9.30 -20.51 16.71
N LEU A 246 8.91 -19.24 16.52
CA LEU A 246 9.29 -18.13 17.39
C LEU A 246 8.19 -17.08 17.45
N ARG A 247 7.71 -16.79 18.66
CA ARG A 247 6.75 -15.72 18.93
C ARG A 247 7.31 -14.37 18.47
N LEU A 248 6.54 -13.61 17.70
CA LEU A 248 6.90 -12.24 17.33
C LEU A 248 6.80 -11.31 18.55
N SER A 249 7.73 -10.36 18.64
CA SER A 249 7.65 -9.31 19.66
C SER A 249 6.47 -8.38 19.37
N PRO A 250 5.65 -8.01 20.37
CA PRO A 250 4.51 -7.11 20.17
C PRO A 250 4.92 -5.66 19.85
N TYR A 251 6.21 -5.33 19.90
CA TYR A 251 6.74 -4.00 19.62
C TYR A 251 7.23 -3.83 18.17
N LEU A 252 6.89 -4.76 17.29
CA LEU A 252 7.26 -4.70 15.87
C LEU A 252 6.20 -3.95 15.06
N ASN A 253 6.62 -3.38 13.93
CA ASN A 253 5.72 -2.84 12.90
C ASN A 253 5.51 -3.85 11.76
N ALA A 254 4.54 -3.56 10.87
CA ALA A 254 4.18 -4.46 9.78
C ALA A 254 5.34 -4.63 8.76
N GLY A 255 6.07 -3.57 8.46
CA GLY A 255 7.21 -3.60 7.54
C GLY A 255 8.33 -4.53 8.01
N THR A 256 8.68 -4.48 9.29
CA THR A 256 9.67 -5.39 9.87
C THR A 256 9.17 -6.84 9.86
N VAL A 257 7.90 -7.06 10.25
CA VAL A 257 7.33 -8.41 10.26
C VAL A 257 7.22 -9.02 8.87
N ALA A 258 6.93 -8.23 7.84
CA ALA A 258 6.92 -8.68 6.44
C ALA A 258 8.24 -9.33 6.02
N VAL A 259 9.35 -8.66 6.30
CA VAL A 259 10.70 -9.15 5.97
C VAL A 259 11.08 -10.35 6.84
N MET A 260 10.76 -10.31 8.13
CA MET A 260 10.97 -11.44 9.04
C MET A 260 10.22 -12.69 8.58
N TYR A 261 8.96 -12.54 8.16
CA TYR A 261 8.14 -13.64 7.69
C TYR A 261 8.68 -14.26 6.41
N LEU A 262 9.05 -13.43 5.42
CA LEU A 262 9.62 -13.90 4.15
C LEU A 262 10.85 -14.76 4.36
N LEU A 263 11.82 -14.28 5.15
CA LEU A 263 13.05 -15.03 5.39
C LEU A 263 12.78 -16.34 6.14
N ALA A 264 11.82 -16.38 7.06
CA ALA A 264 11.47 -17.60 7.78
C ALA A 264 10.97 -18.72 6.85
N GLN A 265 10.46 -18.39 5.65
CA GLN A 265 10.00 -19.38 4.68
C GLN A 265 11.14 -20.13 3.97
N THR A 266 12.34 -19.57 3.96
CA THR A 266 13.52 -20.14 3.26
C THR A 266 14.70 -20.42 4.18
N HIS A 267 14.74 -19.83 5.37
CA HIS A 267 15.84 -19.91 6.31
C HIS A 267 15.46 -20.70 7.57
N ASP A 268 16.44 -21.38 8.15
CA ASP A 268 16.36 -21.83 9.54
C ASP A 268 16.57 -20.64 10.49
N ARG A 269 16.35 -20.85 11.78
CA ARG A 269 16.44 -19.75 12.76
C ARG A 269 17.81 -19.07 12.78
N ALA A 270 18.91 -19.83 12.67
CA ALA A 270 20.25 -19.27 12.78
C ALA A 270 20.60 -18.40 11.57
N SER A 271 20.31 -18.89 10.36
CA SER A 271 20.52 -18.14 9.12
C SER A 271 19.55 -16.97 8.97
N TRP A 272 18.33 -17.08 9.51
CA TRP A 272 17.38 -15.97 9.62
C TRP A 272 17.89 -14.85 10.54
N GLU A 273 18.47 -15.19 11.71
CA GLU A 273 19.05 -14.19 12.60
C GLU A 273 20.23 -13.48 11.94
N GLU A 274 21.08 -14.20 11.20
CA GLU A 274 22.19 -13.61 10.45
C GLU A 274 21.69 -12.68 9.32
N ALA A 275 20.68 -13.11 8.56
CA ALA A 275 20.08 -12.33 7.47
C ALA A 275 19.45 -11.01 7.95
N LEU A 276 19.02 -10.92 9.21
CA LEU A 276 18.38 -9.74 9.78
C LEU A 276 19.31 -8.85 10.61
N TYR A 277 20.31 -9.43 11.28
CA TYR A 277 21.13 -8.71 12.27
C TYR A 277 22.64 -8.85 12.06
N GLY A 278 23.08 -9.63 11.08
CA GLY A 278 24.48 -9.85 10.74
C GLY A 278 25.13 -8.69 9.98
N GLU A 279 26.42 -8.84 9.69
CA GLU A 279 27.22 -7.81 9.01
C GLU A 279 26.79 -7.56 7.56
N ASN A 280 26.17 -8.55 6.90
CA ASN A 280 25.61 -8.46 5.56
C ASN A 280 24.09 -8.64 5.55
N SER A 281 23.43 -8.22 6.64
CA SER A 281 21.97 -8.33 6.77
C SER A 281 21.21 -7.46 5.77
N LEU A 282 19.92 -7.77 5.57
CA LEU A 282 19.02 -7.01 4.69
C LEU A 282 19.03 -5.50 4.97
N PRO A 283 18.94 -5.00 6.24
CA PRO A 283 19.02 -3.56 6.50
C PRO A 283 20.36 -2.96 6.03
N VAL A 284 21.48 -3.66 6.22
CA VAL A 284 22.80 -3.19 5.78
C VAL A 284 22.88 -3.14 4.25
N ILE A 285 22.35 -4.15 3.56
CA ILE A 285 22.28 -4.18 2.09
C ILE A 285 21.38 -3.04 1.59
N HIS A 286 20.22 -2.83 2.21
CA HIS A 286 19.31 -1.75 1.85
C HIS A 286 20.01 -0.40 1.96
N THR A 287 20.63 -0.13 3.11
CA THR A 287 21.37 1.12 3.36
C THR A 287 22.49 1.34 2.36
N ARG A 288 23.19 0.28 1.95
CA ARG A 288 24.26 0.37 0.95
C ARG A 288 23.77 0.83 -0.42
N TYR A 289 22.62 0.35 -0.88
CA TYR A 289 22.12 0.60 -2.23
C TYR A 289 21.15 1.78 -2.32
N PHE A 290 20.40 2.04 -1.25
CA PHE A 290 19.26 2.97 -1.28
C PHE A 290 19.33 4.04 -0.19
N GLY A 291 20.17 3.89 0.83
CA GLY A 291 20.18 4.73 2.03
C GLY A 291 19.35 4.14 3.17
N ASP A 292 19.42 4.76 4.34
CA ASP A 292 18.73 4.26 5.53
C ASP A 292 17.21 4.31 5.35
N ALA A 293 16.53 3.19 5.57
CA ALA A 293 15.11 3.05 5.30
C ALA A 293 14.25 3.96 6.20
N PHE A 294 14.64 4.17 7.46
CA PHE A 294 13.92 5.04 8.39
C PHE A 294 14.14 6.51 8.07
N GLU A 295 15.35 6.90 7.63
CA GLU A 295 15.60 8.26 7.13
C GLU A 295 14.81 8.55 5.85
N LEU A 296 14.70 7.59 4.93
CA LEU A 296 13.87 7.72 3.72
C LEU A 296 12.38 7.82 4.05
N GLY A 297 11.92 7.11 5.07
CA GLY A 297 10.55 7.14 5.58
C GLY A 297 10.21 8.37 6.43
N ALA A 298 11.18 9.23 6.73
CA ALA A 298 10.95 10.40 7.56
C ALA A 298 9.91 11.35 6.94
N GLY A 299 8.79 11.53 7.64
CA GLY A 299 7.65 12.34 7.16
C GLY A 299 6.63 11.58 6.32
N VAL A 300 6.87 10.28 6.07
CA VAL A 300 5.88 9.34 5.51
C VAL A 300 5.37 8.41 6.60
N ASP A 301 6.26 7.90 7.46
CA ASP A 301 5.89 7.06 8.60
C ASP A 301 5.52 7.90 9.83
N PRO A 302 4.55 7.46 10.66
CA PRO A 302 3.67 6.31 10.41
C PRO A 302 2.72 6.56 9.23
N ILE A 303 2.49 5.52 8.40
CA ILE A 303 1.62 5.62 7.21
C ILE A 303 0.22 6.09 7.62
N PHE A 304 -0.35 5.50 8.67
CA PHE A 304 -1.62 5.94 9.24
C PHE A 304 -1.35 6.85 10.43
N THR A 305 -1.58 8.15 10.24
CA THR A 305 -1.54 9.16 11.30
C THR A 305 -2.88 9.25 12.02
N GLU A 306 -2.92 9.98 13.14
CA GLU A 306 -4.14 10.19 13.94
C GLU A 306 -5.32 10.76 13.13
N ASP A 307 -5.02 11.59 12.13
CA ASP A 307 -6.02 12.30 11.32
C ASP A 307 -6.49 11.53 10.07
N VAL A 308 -5.95 10.33 9.81
CA VAL A 308 -6.29 9.62 8.57
C VAL A 308 -7.76 9.18 8.61
N GLN A 309 -8.54 9.78 7.72
CA GLN A 309 -9.93 9.43 7.49
C GLN A 309 -10.13 9.15 6.00
N GLN A 310 -10.95 8.14 5.71
CA GLN A 310 -11.39 7.91 4.34
C GLN A 310 -12.19 9.12 3.85
N PRO A 311 -11.98 9.61 2.62
CA PRO A 311 -12.89 10.58 2.03
C PRO A 311 -14.28 9.99 1.81
N GLU A 312 -15.27 10.86 1.63
CA GLU A 312 -16.62 10.43 1.24
C GLU A 312 -16.55 9.72 -0.12
N MET A 313 -17.07 8.50 -0.16
CA MET A 313 -17.08 7.67 -1.35
C MET A 313 -18.49 7.14 -1.62
N ASN A 314 -18.91 7.16 -2.88
CA ASN A 314 -20.15 6.56 -3.32
C ASN A 314 -19.94 5.11 -3.75
N LEU A 315 -20.98 4.27 -3.60
CA LEU A 315 -21.03 2.99 -4.29
C LEU A 315 -20.71 3.20 -5.79
N PRO A 316 -19.87 2.34 -6.41
CA PRO A 316 -19.24 2.61 -7.71
C PRO A 316 -20.18 2.34 -8.90
N PHE A 317 -21.45 2.68 -8.74
CA PHE A 317 -22.48 2.58 -9.76
C PHE A 317 -23.52 3.70 -9.64
N PRO A 318 -24.27 4.00 -10.72
CA PRO A 318 -25.25 5.08 -10.74
C PRO A 318 -26.39 4.86 -9.73
N PRO A 319 -27.00 5.94 -9.18
CA PRO A 319 -28.23 5.80 -8.42
C PRO A 319 -29.36 5.30 -9.32
N ASN A 320 -30.38 4.70 -8.71
CA ASN A 320 -31.55 4.10 -9.37
C ASN A 320 -31.24 2.84 -10.19
N GLU A 321 -30.14 2.16 -9.90
CA GLU A 321 -29.84 0.82 -10.39
C GLU A 321 -29.66 -0.15 -9.22
N VAL A 322 -30.14 -1.39 -9.40
CA VAL A 322 -29.95 -2.48 -8.43
C VAL A 322 -28.75 -3.30 -8.85
N TRP A 323 -27.66 -3.18 -8.12
CA TRP A 323 -26.45 -3.98 -8.33
C TRP A 323 -26.38 -5.10 -7.30
N ASN A 324 -25.41 -6.00 -7.44
CA ASN A 324 -25.20 -7.12 -6.53
C ASN A 324 -23.80 -7.04 -5.92
N LEU A 325 -23.71 -7.13 -4.60
CA LEU A 325 -22.45 -7.39 -3.88
C LEU A 325 -22.06 -8.85 -4.12
N THR A 326 -21.22 -9.10 -5.12
CA THR A 326 -20.83 -10.46 -5.52
C THR A 326 -19.63 -10.98 -4.75
N GLY A 327 -18.87 -10.09 -4.10
CA GLY A 327 -17.75 -10.42 -3.22
C GLY A 327 -17.65 -9.43 -2.08
N GLY A 328 -17.62 -9.93 -0.85
CA GLY A 328 -17.29 -9.18 0.36
C GLY A 328 -15.78 -8.88 0.39
N PRO A 329 -15.23 -8.43 1.53
CA PRO A 329 -13.79 -8.21 1.68
C PRO A 329 -12.94 -9.39 1.16
N HIS A 330 -12.05 -9.10 0.22
CA HIS A 330 -11.11 -10.06 -0.35
C HIS A 330 -9.83 -9.37 -0.84
N ALA A 331 -8.86 -10.15 -1.32
CA ALA A 331 -7.54 -9.66 -1.72
C ALA A 331 -7.62 -8.50 -2.74
N ALA A 332 -6.91 -7.40 -2.46
CA ALA A 332 -6.86 -6.20 -3.31
C ALA A 332 -6.34 -6.45 -4.73
N TRP A 333 -5.50 -7.47 -4.87
CA TRP A 333 -4.87 -7.88 -6.10
C TRP A 333 -4.42 -9.34 -5.97
N GLY A 334 -4.37 -10.07 -7.08
CA GLY A 334 -3.94 -11.48 -7.11
C GLY A 334 -5.09 -12.44 -7.41
N SER A 335 -4.93 -13.70 -7.05
CA SER A 335 -5.88 -14.75 -7.45
C SER A 335 -7.22 -14.65 -6.69
N GLY A 336 -7.23 -14.07 -5.48
CA GLY A 336 -8.39 -14.02 -4.59
C GLY A 336 -8.76 -15.36 -3.95
N TRP A 337 -8.14 -16.47 -4.36
CA TRP A 337 -8.53 -17.84 -3.96
C TRP A 337 -7.71 -18.42 -2.79
N GLU A 338 -6.80 -17.64 -2.18
CA GLU A 338 -5.97 -18.01 -1.01
C GLU A 338 -5.89 -16.79 -0.04
N ASP A 339 -5.64 -17.00 1.26
CA ASP A 339 -5.48 -15.95 2.33
C ASP A 339 -4.18 -15.17 2.17
N ASP A 340 -4.07 -14.53 1.02
CA ASP A 340 -2.81 -14.17 0.40
C ASP A 340 -2.74 -12.66 0.18
N GLY A 341 -2.97 -11.88 1.26
CA GLY A 341 -2.67 -10.46 1.28
C GLY A 341 -3.76 -9.59 1.88
N ALA A 342 -3.84 -8.34 1.42
CA ALA A 342 -4.74 -7.33 1.96
C ALA A 342 -6.20 -7.61 1.58
N LEU A 343 -7.05 -7.96 2.54
CA LEU A 343 -8.51 -8.04 2.34
C LEU A 343 -9.12 -6.63 2.21
N ALA A 344 -8.81 -5.95 1.11
CA ALA A 344 -9.10 -4.54 0.87
C ALA A 344 -10.13 -4.27 -0.24
N ALA A 345 -10.53 -5.31 -0.99
CA ALA A 345 -11.39 -5.18 -2.14
C ALA A 345 -12.85 -5.61 -1.89
N LEU A 346 -13.73 -5.10 -2.76
CA LEU A 346 -15.14 -5.45 -2.85
C LEU A 346 -15.53 -5.64 -4.32
N ASP A 347 -16.44 -6.58 -4.59
CA ASP A 347 -16.92 -6.83 -5.95
C ASP A 347 -18.40 -6.49 -6.11
N PHE A 348 -18.70 -5.71 -7.15
CA PHE A 348 -20.06 -5.35 -7.51
C PHE A 348 -20.39 -5.76 -8.95
N ALA A 349 -21.45 -6.56 -9.12
CA ALA A 349 -21.95 -6.94 -10.44
C ALA A 349 -23.20 -6.12 -10.82
N PRO A 350 -23.26 -5.59 -12.06
CA PRO A 350 -24.44 -4.91 -12.57
C PRO A 350 -25.61 -5.90 -12.78
N PRO A 351 -26.84 -5.40 -13.05
CA PRO A 351 -27.89 -6.25 -13.62
C PRO A 351 -27.41 -6.95 -14.89
N LEU A 352 -27.36 -8.29 -14.87
CA LEU A 352 -26.90 -9.07 -16.02
C LEU A 352 -28.10 -9.63 -16.81
N ALA A 353 -28.06 -9.49 -18.12
CA ALA A 353 -29.02 -10.14 -19.03
C ALA A 353 -28.74 -11.64 -19.20
N SER A 354 -27.50 -12.08 -18.96
CA SER A 354 -27.05 -13.48 -19.04
C SER A 354 -25.81 -13.71 -18.18
N SER A 355 -25.63 -14.94 -17.69
CA SER A 355 -24.41 -15.36 -16.99
C SER A 355 -23.20 -15.48 -17.94
N GLY A 356 -21.99 -15.31 -17.40
CA GLY A 356 -20.73 -15.52 -18.12
C GLY A 356 -19.93 -14.23 -18.30
N CYS A 357 -18.83 -14.31 -19.07
CA CYS A 357 -17.96 -13.17 -19.34
C CYS A 357 -18.38 -12.35 -20.56
N GLY A 358 -18.12 -11.05 -20.50
CA GLY A 358 -18.40 -10.08 -21.55
C GLY A 358 -18.19 -8.66 -21.05
N ASN A 359 -18.67 -7.68 -21.81
CA ASN A 359 -18.67 -6.27 -21.40
C ASN A 359 -20.10 -5.88 -21.01
N SER A 360 -20.25 -5.24 -19.86
CA SER A 360 -21.54 -4.72 -19.41
C SER A 360 -22.02 -3.57 -20.31
N THR A 361 -23.33 -3.43 -20.46
CA THR A 361 -23.94 -2.20 -21.01
C THR A 361 -24.08 -1.11 -19.96
N HIS A 362 -23.95 -1.46 -18.68
CA HIS A 362 -23.95 -0.53 -17.54
C HIS A 362 -22.55 0.06 -17.34
N TYR A 363 -22.49 1.22 -16.67
CA TYR A 363 -21.22 1.88 -16.34
C TYR A 363 -20.95 1.73 -14.85
N THR A 364 -19.68 1.48 -14.50
CA THR A 364 -19.17 1.78 -13.16
C THR A 364 -18.78 3.26 -13.10
N THR A 365 -18.97 3.87 -11.94
CA THR A 365 -18.76 5.30 -11.71
C THR A 365 -17.66 5.54 -10.68
N ALA A 366 -17.01 6.70 -10.77
CA ALA A 366 -15.99 7.13 -9.84
C ALA A 366 -16.62 7.32 -8.45
N ALA A 367 -16.09 6.61 -7.45
CA ALA A 367 -16.60 6.63 -6.08
C ALA A 367 -16.23 7.95 -5.39
N ALA A 368 -15.13 8.59 -5.81
CA ALA A 368 -14.71 9.92 -5.41
C ALA A 368 -14.07 10.65 -6.60
N ALA A 369 -13.91 11.96 -6.48
CA ALA A 369 -13.26 12.78 -7.50
C ALA A 369 -11.74 12.57 -7.47
N GLY A 370 -11.10 12.64 -8.65
CA GLY A 370 -9.65 12.51 -8.75
C GLY A 370 -9.14 12.42 -10.18
N ARG A 371 -7.82 12.29 -10.31
CA ARG A 371 -7.10 12.19 -11.57
C ARG A 371 -6.79 10.73 -11.91
N VAL A 372 -7.07 10.33 -13.15
CA VAL A 372 -6.70 8.99 -13.62
C VAL A 372 -5.19 8.92 -13.86
N VAL A 373 -4.50 8.07 -13.12
CA VAL A 373 -3.03 7.90 -13.17
C VAL A 373 -2.60 6.60 -13.84
N ARG A 374 -3.48 5.60 -13.93
CA ARG A 374 -3.25 4.34 -14.64
C ARG A 374 -4.54 3.86 -15.29
N ALA A 375 -4.49 3.48 -16.58
CA ALA A 375 -5.68 3.03 -17.33
C ALA A 375 -5.30 2.03 -18.45
N TYR A 376 -5.00 0.79 -18.10
CA TYR A 376 -4.64 -0.27 -19.06
C TYR A 376 -4.90 -1.66 -18.47
N ASN A 377 -4.93 -2.70 -19.32
CA ASN A 377 -5.11 -4.10 -18.91
C ASN A 377 -6.29 -4.33 -17.93
N GLY A 378 -7.45 -3.73 -18.20
CA GLY A 378 -8.63 -3.90 -17.35
C GLY A 378 -8.62 -3.09 -16.05
N VAL A 379 -7.59 -2.26 -15.82
CA VAL A 379 -7.42 -1.47 -14.59
C VAL A 379 -7.64 0.01 -14.85
N VAL A 380 -8.28 0.70 -13.91
CA VAL A 380 -8.27 2.16 -13.76
C VAL A 380 -7.83 2.50 -12.34
N VAL A 381 -6.86 3.40 -12.20
CA VAL A 381 -6.44 3.96 -10.90
C VAL A 381 -6.70 5.45 -10.89
N ILE A 382 -7.39 5.90 -9.85
CA ILE A 382 -7.76 7.30 -9.62
C ILE A 382 -7.02 7.78 -8.37
N ASP A 383 -6.19 8.79 -8.55
CA ASP A 383 -5.49 9.53 -7.50
C ASP A 383 -6.39 10.70 -7.04
N LEU A 384 -6.72 10.74 -5.74
CA LEU A 384 -7.72 11.67 -5.20
C LEU A 384 -7.10 13.02 -4.81
N ASP A 385 -5.78 13.12 -4.62
CA ASP A 385 -5.12 14.41 -4.35
C ASP A 385 -4.61 15.09 -5.63
N GLY A 386 -4.48 14.31 -6.72
CA GLY A 386 -4.22 14.79 -8.07
C GLY A 386 -2.76 15.11 -8.35
N ASP A 387 -1.84 14.74 -7.46
CA ASP A 387 -0.40 14.96 -7.62
C ASP A 387 0.22 14.09 -8.74
N GLY A 388 -0.50 13.05 -9.19
CA GLY A 388 -0.13 12.16 -10.28
C GLY A 388 0.54 10.86 -9.87
N TYR A 389 0.62 10.54 -8.58
CA TYR A 389 1.25 9.33 -8.06
C TYR A 389 0.21 8.42 -7.39
N GLU A 390 0.29 7.10 -7.65
CA GLU A 390 -0.58 6.13 -6.97
C GLU A 390 0.00 5.63 -5.63
N GLN A 391 1.06 6.30 -5.17
CA GLN A 391 1.84 6.04 -3.97
C GLN A 391 1.58 7.06 -2.86
N THR A 392 0.86 8.15 -3.15
CA THR A 392 0.58 9.27 -2.25
C THR A 392 -0.93 9.40 -2.03
N GLY A 393 -1.30 9.96 -0.89
CA GLY A 393 -2.68 10.29 -0.58
C GLY A 393 -3.63 9.10 -0.67
N TRP A 394 -4.90 9.39 -0.92
CA TRP A 394 -5.91 8.36 -1.18
C TRP A 394 -5.96 8.02 -2.66
N VAL A 395 -6.03 6.72 -2.96
CA VAL A 395 -6.10 6.20 -4.32
C VAL A 395 -7.19 5.15 -4.41
N LEU A 396 -8.00 5.19 -5.47
CA LEU A 396 -8.98 4.17 -5.81
C LEU A 396 -8.48 3.32 -6.96
N VAL A 397 -8.61 2.00 -6.82
CA VAL A 397 -8.24 1.03 -7.86
C VAL A 397 -9.49 0.29 -8.30
N TYR A 398 -9.77 0.33 -9.59
CA TYR A 398 -10.85 -0.37 -10.27
C TYR A 398 -10.24 -1.43 -11.17
N MET A 399 -10.70 -2.68 -11.06
CA MET A 399 -10.35 -3.75 -11.98
C MET A 399 -11.57 -4.26 -12.74
N HIS A 400 -11.30 -5.06 -13.76
CA HIS A 400 -12.30 -5.59 -14.66
C HIS A 400 -13.07 -4.50 -15.44
N VAL A 401 -12.39 -3.44 -15.85
CA VAL A 401 -12.94 -2.36 -16.69
C VAL A 401 -12.60 -2.58 -18.16
N ALA A 402 -13.61 -2.77 -19.00
CA ALA A 402 -13.46 -3.03 -20.43
C ALA A 402 -12.58 -1.98 -21.13
N ASN A 403 -11.83 -2.38 -22.17
CA ASN A 403 -11.06 -1.44 -22.99
C ASN A 403 -11.94 -0.43 -23.76
N SER A 404 -13.20 -0.80 -24.04
CA SER A 404 -14.16 0.09 -24.70
C SER A 404 -14.73 1.12 -23.72
N ASP A 405 -14.70 2.40 -24.10
CA ASP A 405 -15.26 3.52 -23.34
C ASP A 405 -14.69 3.68 -21.90
N ARG A 406 -13.50 3.13 -21.64
CA ARG A 406 -12.72 3.41 -20.43
C ARG A 406 -12.09 4.79 -20.53
N VAL A 407 -12.01 5.46 -19.39
CA VAL A 407 -11.26 6.70 -19.21
C VAL A 407 -9.78 6.53 -19.55
N ASN A 408 -9.10 7.64 -19.87
CA ASN A 408 -7.69 7.67 -20.23
C ASN A 408 -6.84 8.24 -19.09
N VAL A 409 -5.55 7.88 -19.06
CA VAL A 409 -4.58 8.51 -18.16
C VAL A 409 -4.57 10.03 -18.39
N GLY A 410 -4.68 10.78 -17.30
CA GLY A 410 -4.73 12.24 -17.31
C GLY A 410 -6.15 12.83 -17.26
N ASP A 411 -7.19 12.03 -17.49
CA ASP A 411 -8.58 12.48 -17.29
C ASP A 411 -8.80 12.83 -15.81
N PHE A 412 -9.57 13.89 -15.55
CA PHE A 412 -10.04 14.22 -14.20
C PHE A 412 -11.52 13.87 -14.11
N LEU A 413 -11.88 13.07 -13.12
CA LEU A 413 -13.24 12.60 -12.88
C LEU A 413 -13.79 13.29 -11.64
N ASN A 414 -15.03 13.77 -11.72
CA ASN A 414 -15.81 14.07 -10.53
C ASN A 414 -16.39 12.77 -9.97
N GLN A 415 -16.80 12.80 -8.70
CA GLN A 415 -17.62 11.73 -8.13
C GLN A 415 -18.85 11.51 -9.03
N ASP A 416 -19.19 10.24 -9.25
CA ASP A 416 -20.25 9.74 -10.14
C ASP A 416 -19.98 9.83 -11.67
N ASP A 417 -18.85 10.39 -12.11
CA ASP A 417 -18.46 10.32 -13.52
C ASP A 417 -18.17 8.87 -13.95
N ARG A 418 -18.39 8.57 -15.24
CA ARG A 418 -18.21 7.22 -15.78
C ARG A 418 -16.73 6.86 -15.85
N VAL A 419 -16.37 5.73 -15.23
CA VAL A 419 -15.00 5.17 -15.29
C VAL A 419 -14.86 4.23 -16.50
N GLY A 420 -15.91 3.48 -16.81
CA GLY A 420 -15.97 2.55 -17.92
C GLY A 420 -17.03 1.48 -17.70
N HIS A 421 -16.94 0.38 -18.46
CA HIS A 421 -17.87 -0.74 -18.34
C HIS A 421 -17.26 -1.89 -17.51
N PRO A 422 -17.97 -2.41 -16.49
CA PRO A 422 -17.63 -3.68 -15.86
C PRO A 422 -17.48 -4.80 -16.91
N SER A 423 -16.54 -5.71 -16.70
CA SER A 423 -16.13 -6.71 -17.71
C SER A 423 -15.47 -7.93 -17.06
N CYS A 424 -14.73 -8.72 -17.86
CA CYS A 424 -13.80 -9.75 -17.39
C CYS A 424 -12.35 -9.47 -17.82
N GLU A 425 -12.05 -8.28 -18.32
CA GLU A 425 -10.69 -7.92 -18.74
C GLU A 425 -9.78 -7.73 -17.51
N GLY A 426 -8.47 -7.90 -17.68
CA GLY A 426 -7.51 -7.57 -16.62
C GLY A 426 -7.44 -8.55 -15.46
N GLY A 427 -6.83 -9.71 -15.70
CA GLY A 427 -6.65 -10.76 -14.68
C GLY A 427 -7.67 -11.88 -14.79
N SER A 428 -7.85 -12.63 -13.70
CA SER A 428 -8.82 -13.72 -13.62
C SER A 428 -10.17 -13.19 -13.16
N SER A 429 -11.24 -13.53 -13.87
CA SER A 429 -12.61 -13.15 -13.49
C SER A 429 -13.59 -14.26 -13.86
N SER A 430 -14.52 -14.56 -12.95
CA SER A 430 -15.58 -15.57 -13.14
C SER A 430 -16.84 -15.00 -13.81
N GLY A 431 -16.95 -13.68 -13.95
CA GLY A 431 -18.11 -13.01 -14.52
C GLY A 431 -18.00 -11.49 -14.56
N ILE A 432 -18.98 -10.82 -15.18
CA ILE A 432 -19.00 -9.37 -15.33
C ILE A 432 -19.19 -8.69 -13.97
N HIS A 433 -18.17 -8.01 -13.49
CA HIS A 433 -18.21 -7.22 -12.24
C HIS A 433 -17.20 -6.08 -12.30
N VAL A 434 -17.29 -5.17 -11.33
CA VAL A 434 -16.20 -4.25 -10.99
C VAL A 434 -15.64 -4.67 -9.64
N HIS A 435 -14.33 -4.82 -9.60
CA HIS A 435 -13.56 -5.00 -8.37
C HIS A 435 -13.02 -3.64 -7.96
N ILE A 436 -13.27 -3.20 -6.72
CA ILE A 436 -12.80 -1.92 -6.21
C ILE A 436 -12.02 -2.10 -4.91
N ALA A 437 -10.86 -1.46 -4.84
CA ALA A 437 -10.02 -1.38 -3.65
C ALA A 437 -9.52 0.06 -3.47
N ARG A 438 -8.93 0.34 -2.30
CA ARG A 438 -8.33 1.65 -2.00
C ARG A 438 -6.94 1.51 -1.38
N LYS A 439 -6.10 2.49 -1.66
CA LYS A 439 -4.79 2.65 -1.03
C LYS A 439 -4.71 3.99 -0.30
N TYR A 440 -3.87 4.04 0.72
CA TYR A 440 -3.42 5.28 1.33
C TYR A 440 -1.89 5.28 1.42
N ASN A 441 -1.23 6.27 0.82
CA ASN A 441 0.24 6.37 0.76
C ASN A 441 0.93 5.04 0.34
N GLY A 442 0.32 4.34 -0.62
CA GLY A 442 0.83 3.06 -1.14
C GLY A 442 0.42 1.81 -0.35
N GLU A 443 -0.12 1.92 0.86
CA GLU A 443 -0.65 0.77 1.60
C GLU A 443 -2.07 0.43 1.13
N TRP A 444 -2.35 -0.85 0.86
CA TRP A 444 -3.73 -1.30 0.65
C TRP A 444 -4.49 -1.18 1.97
N VAL A 445 -5.56 -0.40 2.00
CA VAL A 445 -6.34 -0.22 3.23
C VAL A 445 -7.41 -1.28 3.30
N LEU A 446 -7.36 -2.10 4.34
CA LEU A 446 -8.31 -3.19 4.57
C LEU A 446 -9.76 -2.71 4.48
N ALA A 447 -10.63 -3.59 3.98
CA ALA A 447 -12.04 -3.28 3.79
C ALA A 447 -12.79 -3.31 5.14
N ASP A 448 -12.37 -4.17 6.06
CA ASP A 448 -12.81 -4.20 7.44
C ASP A 448 -11.63 -3.97 8.39
N GLY A 449 -11.92 -3.56 9.63
CA GLY A 449 -10.94 -3.17 10.65
C GLY A 449 -11.09 -1.72 11.11
N GLY A 450 -10.01 -1.17 11.68
CA GLY A 450 -10.01 0.15 12.35
C GLY A 450 -10.20 1.35 11.42
N LEU A 451 -9.98 1.17 10.11
CA LEU A 451 -10.25 2.17 9.08
C LEU A 451 -11.10 1.48 8.00
N PRO A 452 -12.41 1.23 8.23
CA PRO A 452 -13.22 0.39 7.36
C PRO A 452 -13.53 1.08 6.03
N PHE A 453 -13.84 0.27 5.00
CA PHE A 453 -14.25 0.77 3.70
C PHE A 453 -15.74 1.12 3.75
N VAL A 454 -16.04 2.41 3.61
CA VAL A 454 -17.41 2.93 3.65
C VAL A 454 -17.80 3.49 2.28
N LEU A 455 -18.88 2.98 1.69
CA LEU A 455 -19.39 3.38 0.38
C LEU A 455 -20.86 3.77 0.48
N SER A 456 -21.19 5.05 0.26
CA SER A 456 -22.55 5.59 0.44
C SER A 456 -23.15 5.22 1.80
N GLY A 457 -22.34 5.31 2.86
CA GLY A 457 -22.73 4.95 4.24
C GLY A 457 -22.76 3.44 4.54
N TYR A 458 -22.55 2.57 3.55
CA TYR A 458 -22.39 1.14 3.79
C TYR A 458 -20.95 0.82 4.24
N ARG A 459 -20.79 0.39 5.48
CA ARG A 459 -19.54 -0.13 6.04
C ARG A 459 -19.36 -1.60 5.65
N ALA A 460 -18.15 -1.95 5.21
CA ALA A 460 -17.78 -3.34 4.96
C ALA A 460 -17.38 -4.11 6.22
N HIS A 461 -17.74 -5.39 6.22
CA HIS A 461 -17.41 -6.35 7.26
C HIS A 461 -16.93 -7.66 6.64
N ASN A 462 -15.87 -8.24 7.21
CA ASN A 462 -15.34 -9.54 6.80
C ASN A 462 -16.38 -10.65 7.02
N GLY A 463 -16.36 -11.66 6.15
CA GLY A 463 -17.06 -12.92 6.38
C GLY A 463 -16.19 -13.93 7.12
N GLU A 464 -16.75 -15.13 7.34
CA GLU A 464 -16.01 -16.25 7.93
C GLU A 464 -15.04 -16.89 6.93
N ASP A 465 -15.38 -16.84 5.64
CA ASP A 465 -14.59 -17.40 4.52
C ASP A 465 -14.33 -16.35 3.42
N TYR A 466 -13.46 -16.69 2.47
CA TYR A 466 -13.10 -15.83 1.34
C TYR A 466 -14.30 -15.37 0.52
N TYR A 467 -14.27 -14.12 0.06
CA TYR A 467 -15.34 -13.47 -0.70
C TYR A 467 -16.68 -13.38 0.04
N GLU A 468 -16.80 -13.93 1.24
CA GLU A 468 -17.93 -13.70 2.12
C GLU A 468 -17.78 -12.37 2.85
N GLY A 469 -18.88 -11.90 3.44
CA GLY A 469 -18.91 -10.64 4.17
C GLY A 469 -20.19 -9.87 3.90
N THR A 470 -20.29 -8.70 4.52
CA THR A 470 -21.46 -7.86 4.43
C THR A 470 -21.12 -6.39 4.22
N LEU A 471 -22.11 -5.65 3.72
CA LEU A 471 -22.13 -4.20 3.71
C LEU A 471 -23.34 -3.73 4.53
N GLU A 472 -23.13 -2.87 5.52
CA GLU A 472 -24.18 -2.39 6.44
C GLU A 472 -24.21 -0.86 6.56
N ASN A 473 -25.41 -0.26 6.52
CA ASN A 473 -25.60 1.18 6.71
C ASN A 473 -26.58 1.52 7.86
N GLY A 474 -26.78 0.59 8.80
CA GLY A 474 -27.70 0.72 9.94
C GLY A 474 -29.18 0.45 9.61
N GLU A 475 -29.62 0.66 8.37
CA GLU A 475 -30.97 0.30 7.92
C GLU A 475 -31.01 -1.05 7.22
N LYS A 476 -29.94 -1.40 6.51
CA LYS A 476 -29.88 -2.58 5.66
C LYS A 476 -28.50 -3.23 5.78
N THR A 477 -28.52 -4.56 5.86
CA THR A 477 -27.36 -5.42 5.67
C THR A 477 -27.48 -6.11 4.31
N VAL A 478 -26.45 -6.00 3.49
CA VAL A 478 -26.31 -6.71 2.21
C VAL A 478 -25.26 -7.80 2.41
N THR A 479 -25.58 -9.04 2.06
CA THR A 479 -24.67 -10.17 2.22
C THR A 479 -24.07 -10.56 0.88
N ALA A 480 -22.75 -10.67 0.82
CA ALA A 480 -22.04 -11.02 -0.39
C ALA A 480 -22.35 -12.46 -0.83
N ASN A 481 -22.47 -12.67 -2.14
CA ASN A 481 -22.55 -14.01 -2.69
C ASN A 481 -22.18 -14.01 -4.19
N ILE A 482 -21.24 -14.86 -4.56
CA ILE A 482 -20.73 -14.95 -5.95
C ILE A 482 -21.83 -15.28 -6.98
N ALA A 483 -22.93 -15.92 -6.58
CA ALA A 483 -24.03 -16.23 -7.48
C ALA A 483 -25.00 -15.05 -7.72
N GLY A 484 -24.83 -13.91 -7.04
CA GLY A 484 -25.69 -12.73 -7.22
C GLY A 484 -27.15 -12.95 -6.83
N ASN A 485 -27.38 -13.64 -5.70
CA ASN A 485 -28.73 -13.97 -5.23
C ASN A 485 -29.47 -12.75 -4.62
N TYR A 486 -30.71 -12.92 -4.17
CA TYR A 486 -31.53 -11.81 -3.64
C TYR A 486 -30.86 -11.00 -2.51
N TRP A 487 -30.05 -11.64 -1.65
CA TRP A 487 -29.40 -11.01 -0.50
C TRP A 487 -28.24 -10.09 -0.87
N THR A 488 -27.72 -10.23 -2.09
CA THR A 488 -26.63 -9.41 -2.61
C THR A 488 -27.08 -8.05 -3.12
N ARG A 489 -28.40 -7.85 -3.27
CA ARG A 489 -28.95 -6.65 -3.92
C ARG A 489 -28.65 -5.40 -3.12
N ILE A 490 -27.86 -4.51 -3.73
CA ILE A 490 -27.46 -3.23 -3.18
C ILE A 490 -27.91 -2.09 -4.09
N ILE A 491 -28.34 -1.00 -3.46
CA ILE A 491 -28.78 0.23 -4.12
C ILE A 491 -28.16 1.40 -3.36
N ARG A 492 -27.91 2.50 -4.08
CA ARG A 492 -27.50 3.76 -3.47
C ARG A 492 -28.63 4.34 -2.61
N PRO A 493 -28.38 4.83 -1.38
CA PRO A 493 -29.42 5.33 -0.48
C PRO A 493 -30.31 6.43 -1.06
N GLU A 494 -29.77 7.27 -1.94
CA GLU A 494 -30.48 8.33 -2.65
C GLU A 494 -31.32 7.84 -3.85
N SER A 495 -31.29 6.53 -4.13
CA SER A 495 -32.08 5.93 -5.20
C SER A 495 -33.57 5.97 -4.86
N ARG A 496 -34.41 6.16 -5.88
CA ARG A 496 -35.86 6.18 -5.77
C ARG A 496 -36.46 5.12 -6.68
N GLU A 497 -37.29 4.25 -6.11
CA GLU A 497 -37.84 3.07 -6.81
C GLU A 497 -38.58 3.44 -8.10
N GLU A 498 -39.26 4.59 -8.13
CA GLU A 498 -39.98 5.08 -9.31
C GLU A 498 -39.05 5.43 -10.50
N PHE A 499 -37.75 5.57 -10.26
CA PHE A 499 -36.75 5.84 -11.29
C PHE A 499 -35.89 4.63 -11.61
N PHE A 500 -36.17 3.47 -11.03
CA PHE A 500 -35.42 2.26 -11.36
C PHE A 500 -35.52 1.98 -12.84
N TYR A 501 -34.35 1.80 -13.47
CA TYR A 501 -34.22 1.54 -14.91
C TYR A 501 -34.69 2.68 -15.83
N THR A 502 -34.94 3.88 -15.30
CA THR A 502 -34.99 5.09 -16.14
C THR A 502 -33.58 5.63 -16.35
N PRO A 503 -33.21 6.05 -17.57
CA PRO A 503 -31.90 6.65 -17.79
C PRO A 503 -31.74 7.86 -16.88
N THR A 504 -30.75 7.84 -15.98
CA THR A 504 -30.46 8.97 -15.10
C THR A 504 -30.27 10.22 -15.97
N PRO A 505 -31.09 11.28 -15.81
CA PRO A 505 -30.94 12.49 -16.60
C PRO A 505 -29.55 13.08 -16.35
N ARG A 506 -28.82 13.38 -17.43
CA ARG A 506 -27.49 14.01 -17.35
C ARG A 506 -27.63 15.37 -16.64
N LYS A 507 -26.80 15.61 -15.61
CA LYS A 507 -26.58 16.97 -15.12
C LYS A 507 -25.62 17.71 -16.04
#